data_AF-A0A354FU74-F1
#
_entry.id   AF-A0A354FU74-F1
#
_cell.length_a   1.000
_cell.length_b   1.000
_cell.length_c   1.000
_cell.angle_alpha   90.00
_cell.angle_beta   90.00
_cell.angle_gamma   90.00
#
_symmetry.space_group_name_H-M   'P 1'
#
loop_
_entity.id
_entity.type
_entity.pdbx_description
1 polymer ?
#
loop_
_entity_poly.entity_id
_entity_poly.type
_entity_poly.pdbx_seq_one_letter_code
_entity_poly.pdbx_strand_id
1 'polypeptide(L)'
;MPKSDKNVRRAAVSSLRAWAKGHAYADSLVERHSERNHLSSSDRAFLKTILLGVLRNRSLLDHWIGMFRKGKLDPETRDVLRVGFFQLLILRTPDHAAIYETVACARKPVQGLINAVLRKAAHCRMRLLRELPDVELPIQFSHPHWLWKRWKKLFGQKDAVALMDWNNLPAEPYYRPNLLNPPPFGSPEPESAKEAVENGHYYVTDPSTTHAPEFLAPKSGEIVLDACAAPGGKAIHLAGLMKNEGRLICMDSNEKRLPRLNENLERCGVKIAEVSCHDWTEAP
;
A
#
# COMPACT_ATOMS: atom_id res chain seq x y z
N MET A 1 -11.40 20.90 23.84
CA MET A 1 -10.68 20.08 22.84
C MET A 1 -10.51 20.91 21.56
N PRO A 2 -9.30 21.07 21.00
CA PRO A 2 -9.12 21.80 19.75
C PRO A 2 -9.89 21.07 18.64
N LYS A 3 -10.62 21.82 17.80
CA LYS A 3 -11.38 21.28 16.66
C LYS A 3 -10.46 20.39 15.83
N SER A 4 -10.83 19.11 15.65
CA SER A 4 -10.25 18.23 14.63
C SER A 4 -10.30 18.98 13.30
N ASP A 5 -9.13 19.36 12.77
CA ASP A 5 -9.02 19.90 11.42
C ASP A 5 -9.25 18.71 10.47
N LYS A 6 -10.52 18.45 10.13
CA LYS A 6 -11.01 17.31 9.33
C LYS A 6 -10.46 17.27 7.89
N ASN A 7 -9.42 18.03 7.59
CA ASN A 7 -8.84 18.10 6.27
C ASN A 7 -8.07 16.79 5.95
N VAL A 8 -8.69 15.93 5.13
CA VAL A 8 -8.12 14.67 4.66
C VAL A 8 -6.75 14.86 3.97
N ARG A 9 -6.51 16.01 3.32
CA ARG A 9 -5.22 16.30 2.68
C ARG A 9 -4.12 16.49 3.73
N ARG A 10 -4.45 17.09 4.88
CA ARG A 10 -3.51 17.21 6.02
C ARG A 10 -3.16 15.85 6.59
N ALA A 11 -4.15 14.94 6.69
CA ALA A 11 -3.93 13.56 7.08
C ALA A 11 -3.02 12.82 6.07
N ALA A 12 -3.23 13.04 4.77
CA ALA A 12 -2.38 12.47 3.72
C ALA A 12 -0.94 12.98 3.79
N VAL A 13 -0.73 14.30 3.94
CA VAL A 13 0.61 14.89 4.13
C VAL A 13 1.29 14.31 5.37
N SER A 14 0.57 14.24 6.50
CA SER A 14 1.09 13.66 7.74
C SER A 14 1.49 12.19 7.56
N SER A 15 0.69 11.43 6.81
CA SER A 15 0.97 10.03 6.47
C SER A 15 2.23 9.91 5.60
N LEU A 16 2.39 10.76 4.58
CA LEU A 16 3.60 10.80 3.75
C LEU A 16 4.85 11.12 4.59
N ARG A 17 4.76 12.06 5.54
CA ARG A 17 5.85 12.38 6.47
C ARG A 17 6.23 11.19 7.35
N ALA A 18 5.24 10.45 7.85
CA ALA A 18 5.46 9.28 8.68
C ALA A 18 6.06 8.13 7.87
N TRP A 19 5.54 7.88 6.67
CA TRP A 19 6.06 6.86 5.75
C TRP A 19 7.52 7.12 5.37
N ALA A 20 7.89 8.37 5.11
CA ALA A 20 9.26 8.76 4.76
C ALA A 20 10.30 8.48 5.87
N LYS A 21 9.89 8.21 7.12
CA LYS A 21 10.78 7.78 8.20
C LYS A 21 11.15 6.29 8.14
N GLY A 22 10.47 5.49 7.30
CA GLY A 22 10.83 4.10 7.03
C GLY A 22 10.35 3.06 8.04
N HIS A 23 9.51 3.44 9.02
CA HIS A 23 9.10 2.53 10.11
C HIS A 23 7.67 1.99 9.99
N ALA A 24 6.91 2.39 8.95
CA ALA A 24 5.50 2.03 8.82
C ALA A 24 5.11 1.81 7.36
N TYR A 25 4.24 0.82 7.14
CA TYR A 25 3.59 0.58 5.86
C TYR A 25 2.49 1.62 5.59
N ALA A 26 2.25 1.92 4.31
CA ALA A 26 1.28 2.94 3.91
C ALA A 26 -0.15 2.62 4.40
N ASP A 27 -0.60 1.36 4.30
CA ASP A 27 -1.93 0.95 4.75
C ASP A 27 -2.12 1.13 6.27
N SER A 28 -1.11 0.79 7.06
CA SER A 28 -1.14 1.02 8.52
C SER A 28 -1.21 2.50 8.88
N LEU A 29 -0.68 3.38 8.02
CA LEU A 29 -0.77 4.82 8.22
C LEU A 29 -2.16 5.36 7.87
N VAL A 30 -2.84 4.79 6.86
CA VAL A 30 -4.25 5.13 6.57
C VAL A 30 -5.10 4.86 7.80
N GLU A 31 -5.00 3.66 8.38
CA GLU A 31 -5.78 3.27 9.57
C GLU A 31 -5.51 4.18 10.76
N ARG A 32 -4.24 4.33 11.14
CA ARG A 32 -3.81 5.20 12.25
C ARG A 32 -4.32 6.64 12.10
N HIS A 33 -4.20 7.21 10.90
CA HIS A 33 -4.64 8.58 10.67
C HIS A 33 -6.16 8.69 10.54
N SER A 34 -6.85 7.66 10.05
CA SER A 34 -8.31 7.61 10.03
C SER A 34 -8.90 7.61 11.43
N GLU A 35 -8.39 6.76 12.33
CA GLU A 35 -8.83 6.68 13.72
C GLU A 35 -8.54 7.98 14.47
N ARG A 36 -7.29 8.46 14.39
CA ARG A 36 -6.85 9.68 15.08
C ARG A 36 -7.66 10.93 14.70
N ASN A 37 -8.13 11.00 13.46
CA ASN A 37 -8.89 12.16 12.97
C ASN A 37 -10.41 11.91 12.94
N HIS A 38 -10.87 10.73 13.37
CA HIS A 38 -12.27 10.30 13.30
C HIS A 38 -12.88 10.46 11.90
N LEU A 39 -12.15 9.98 10.88
CA LEU A 39 -12.57 10.08 9.48
C LEU A 39 -13.77 9.15 9.20
N SER A 40 -14.69 9.63 8.36
CA SER A 40 -15.77 8.79 7.81
C SER A 40 -15.20 7.68 6.91
N SER A 41 -16.02 6.68 6.56
CA SER A 41 -15.62 5.65 5.59
C SER A 41 -15.21 6.26 4.23
N SER A 42 -15.96 7.25 3.76
CA SER A 42 -15.65 8.01 2.54
C SER A 42 -14.32 8.78 2.66
N ASP A 43 -14.10 9.46 3.79
CA ASP A 43 -12.85 10.20 4.02
C ASP A 43 -11.64 9.27 4.17
N ARG A 44 -11.81 8.10 4.78
CA ARG A 44 -10.79 7.04 4.85
C ARG A 44 -10.44 6.54 3.46
N ALA A 45 -11.45 6.26 2.62
CA ALA A 45 -11.23 5.85 1.23
C ALA A 45 -10.48 6.94 0.45
N PHE A 46 -10.87 8.20 0.63
CA PHE A 46 -10.21 9.32 -0.02
C PHE A 46 -8.75 9.54 0.46
N LEU A 47 -8.50 9.39 1.77
CA LEU A 47 -7.14 9.39 2.34
C LEU A 47 -6.27 8.30 1.68
N LYS A 48 -6.79 7.06 1.59
CA LYS A 48 -6.10 5.94 0.96
C LYS A 48 -5.77 6.25 -0.50
N THR A 49 -6.73 6.78 -1.25
CA THR A 49 -6.56 7.18 -2.65
C THR A 49 -5.45 8.22 -2.82
N ILE A 50 -5.43 9.28 -2.00
CA ILE A 50 -4.37 10.30 -2.06
C ILE A 50 -3.02 9.70 -1.66
N LEU A 51 -2.94 9.00 -0.54
CA LEU A 51 -1.66 8.50 -0.02
C LEU A 51 -1.01 7.52 -0.99
N LEU A 52 -1.74 6.46 -1.38
CA LEU A 52 -1.20 5.45 -2.30
C LEU A 52 -0.97 6.03 -3.69
N GLY A 53 -1.84 6.92 -4.15
CA GLY A 53 -1.70 7.60 -5.43
C GLY A 53 -0.47 8.49 -5.51
N VAL A 54 -0.16 9.26 -4.47
CA VAL A 54 1.06 10.08 -4.39
C VAL A 54 2.31 9.20 -4.34
N LEU A 55 2.31 8.13 -3.53
CA LEU A 55 3.44 7.23 -3.44
C LEU A 55 3.72 6.53 -4.78
N ARG A 56 2.67 6.04 -5.44
CA ARG A 56 2.73 5.40 -6.75
C ARG A 56 3.26 6.32 -7.84
N ASN A 57 2.86 7.60 -7.83
CA ASN A 57 3.22 8.57 -8.87
C ASN A 57 4.36 9.53 -8.45
N ARG A 58 5.17 9.15 -7.46
CA ARG A 58 6.05 10.10 -6.76
C ARG A 58 7.07 10.78 -7.68
N SER A 59 7.73 10.03 -8.56
CA SER A 59 8.74 10.61 -9.48
C SER A 59 8.10 11.51 -10.53
N LEU A 60 6.92 11.13 -11.05
CA LEU A 60 6.16 11.95 -12.00
C LEU A 60 5.70 13.26 -11.36
N LEU A 61 5.15 13.19 -10.14
CA LEU A 61 4.73 14.36 -9.38
C LEU A 61 5.92 15.29 -9.08
N ASP A 62 7.06 14.73 -8.68
CA ASP A 62 8.28 15.51 -8.46
C ASP A 62 8.80 16.16 -9.76
N HIS A 63 8.70 15.46 -10.90
CA HIS A 63 9.05 16.01 -12.21
C HIS A 63 8.19 17.23 -12.55
N TRP A 64 6.85 17.11 -12.45
CA TRP A 64 5.96 18.24 -12.70
C TRP A 64 6.20 19.39 -11.72
N ILE A 65 6.40 19.12 -10.42
CA ILE A 65 6.74 20.17 -9.45
C ILE A 65 8.01 20.92 -9.87
N GLY A 66 9.03 20.20 -10.35
CA GLY A 66 10.29 20.76 -10.83
C GLY A 66 10.15 21.71 -12.02
N MET A 67 9.11 21.57 -12.84
CA MET A 67 8.82 22.48 -13.95
C MET A 67 8.35 23.87 -13.48
N PHE A 68 7.69 23.95 -12.32
CA PHE A 68 7.14 25.21 -11.78
C PHE A 68 8.01 25.81 -10.67
N ARG A 69 8.72 24.96 -9.90
CA ARG A 69 9.53 25.40 -8.78
C ARG A 69 10.92 24.75 -8.82
N LYS A 70 11.89 25.53 -9.31
CA LYS A 70 13.32 25.21 -9.18
C LYS A 70 13.83 25.51 -7.77
N GLY A 71 14.85 24.78 -7.34
CA GLY A 71 15.52 24.98 -6.05
C GLY A 71 15.01 24.07 -4.93
N LYS A 72 15.61 24.20 -3.75
CA LYS A 72 15.28 23.37 -2.59
C LYS A 72 13.88 23.73 -2.05
N LEU A 73 13.11 22.68 -1.75
CA LEU A 73 11.86 22.72 -1.01
C LEU A 73 12.05 21.86 0.23
N ASP A 74 11.58 22.34 1.38
CA ASP A 74 11.53 21.50 2.56
C ASP A 74 10.61 20.30 2.32
N PRO A 75 10.84 19.18 3.00
CA PRO A 75 10.12 17.94 2.72
C PRO A 75 8.60 18.05 2.90
N GLU A 76 8.12 18.84 3.87
CA GLU A 76 6.68 19.02 4.10
C GLU A 76 6.03 19.82 2.97
N THR A 77 6.62 20.95 2.57
CA THR A 77 6.12 21.74 1.42
C THR A 77 6.08 20.90 0.14
N ARG A 78 7.09 20.02 -0.06
CA ARG A 78 7.10 19.09 -1.20
C ARG A 78 5.95 18.09 -1.14
N ASP A 79 5.67 17.51 0.02
CA ASP A 79 4.58 16.54 0.20
C ASP A 79 3.20 17.22 0.00
N VAL A 80 3.02 18.46 0.46
CA VAL A 80 1.80 19.25 0.18
C VAL A 80 1.63 19.47 -1.33
N LEU A 81 2.69 19.86 -2.03
CA LEU A 81 2.63 20.04 -3.49
C LEU A 81 2.32 18.71 -4.20
N ARG A 82 2.91 17.59 -3.80
CA ARG A 82 2.59 16.28 -4.38
C ARG A 82 1.11 15.94 -4.25
N VAL A 83 0.53 16.18 -3.07
CA VAL A 83 -0.91 15.99 -2.82
C VAL A 83 -1.75 16.91 -3.73
N GLY A 84 -1.36 18.16 -3.92
CA GLY A 84 -2.05 19.09 -4.81
C GLY A 84 -1.96 18.71 -6.28
N PHE A 85 -0.75 18.40 -6.78
CA PHE A 85 -0.53 17.96 -8.17
C PHE A 85 -1.27 16.65 -8.47
N PHE A 86 -1.25 15.69 -7.53
CA PHE A 86 -1.97 14.43 -7.67
C PHE A 86 -3.47 14.66 -7.84
N GLN A 87 -4.06 15.53 -7.01
CA GLN A 87 -5.48 15.87 -7.12
C GLN A 87 -5.83 16.57 -8.43
N LEU A 88 -5.01 17.51 -8.89
CA LEU A 88 -5.28 18.31 -10.09
C LEU A 88 -5.07 17.53 -11.40
N LEU A 89 -3.98 16.77 -11.49
CA LEU A 89 -3.53 16.18 -12.75
C LEU A 89 -3.94 14.72 -12.90
N ILE A 90 -4.08 13.98 -11.79
CA ILE A 90 -4.40 12.55 -11.81
C ILE A 90 -5.84 12.31 -11.36
N LEU A 91 -6.24 12.72 -10.15
CA LEU A 91 -7.62 12.53 -9.67
C LEU A 91 -8.66 13.42 -10.35
N ARG A 92 -8.24 14.50 -11.01
CA ARG A 92 -9.14 15.49 -11.64
C ARG A 92 -10.16 16.09 -10.67
N THR A 93 -9.75 16.26 -9.41
CA THR A 93 -10.57 16.96 -8.41
C THR A 93 -10.81 18.41 -8.88
N PRO A 94 -12.02 18.98 -8.69
CA PRO A 94 -12.30 20.37 -9.06
C PRO A 94 -11.25 21.35 -8.54
N ASP A 95 -10.75 22.20 -9.42
CA ASP A 95 -9.55 23.03 -9.22
C ASP A 95 -9.62 23.86 -7.94
N HIS A 96 -10.73 24.58 -7.74
CA HIS A 96 -10.92 25.41 -6.56
C HIS A 96 -10.83 24.60 -5.27
N ALA A 97 -11.49 23.44 -5.20
CA ALA A 97 -11.48 22.57 -4.02
C ALA A 97 -10.11 21.96 -3.78
N ALA A 98 -9.46 21.43 -4.83
CA ALA A 98 -8.13 20.84 -4.73
C ALA A 98 -7.09 21.86 -4.24
N ILE A 99 -7.11 23.07 -4.79
CA ILE A 99 -6.16 24.14 -4.43
C ILE A 99 -6.43 24.65 -3.02
N TYR A 100 -7.66 25.05 -2.71
CA TYR A 100 -8.01 25.64 -1.41
C TYR A 100 -7.69 24.69 -0.25
N GLU A 101 -8.18 23.45 -0.33
CA GLU A 101 -7.97 22.44 0.73
C GLU A 101 -6.50 22.07 0.90
N THR A 102 -5.74 21.99 -0.20
CA THR A 102 -4.31 21.66 -0.14
C THR A 102 -3.48 22.82 0.41
N VAL A 103 -3.79 24.06 0.04
CA VAL A 103 -3.10 25.26 0.57
C VAL A 103 -3.34 25.40 2.07
N ALA A 104 -4.56 25.14 2.54
CA ALA A 104 -4.90 25.17 3.96
C ALA A 104 -4.06 24.19 4.80
N CYS A 105 -3.55 23.11 4.21
CA CYS A 105 -2.67 22.14 4.89
C CYS A 105 -1.29 22.73 5.21
N ALA A 106 -0.83 23.72 4.46
CA ALA A 106 0.54 24.22 4.57
C ALA A 106 0.73 25.25 5.69
N ARG A 107 1.98 25.40 6.14
CA ARG A 107 2.39 26.47 7.05
C ARG A 107 2.21 27.84 6.39
N LYS A 108 1.75 28.85 7.14
CA LYS A 108 1.43 30.20 6.63
C LYS A 108 2.50 30.80 5.68
N PRO A 109 3.82 30.74 5.97
CA PRO A 109 4.82 31.38 5.12
C PRO A 109 4.92 30.83 3.68
N VAL A 110 4.49 29.58 3.47
CA VAL A 110 4.59 28.91 2.15
C VAL A 110 3.25 28.79 1.43
N GLN A 111 2.14 29.19 2.06
CA GLN A 111 0.79 29.10 1.47
C GLN A 111 0.68 29.88 0.16
N GLY A 112 1.23 31.09 0.09
CA GLY A 112 1.23 31.90 -1.13
C GLY A 112 1.96 31.22 -2.29
N LEU A 113 3.13 30.63 -2.02
CA LEU A 113 3.91 29.86 -2.99
C LEU A 113 3.12 28.65 -3.50
N ILE A 114 2.58 27.83 -2.59
CA ILE A 114 1.84 26.60 -2.94
C ILE A 114 0.61 26.97 -3.77
N ASN A 115 -0.15 27.98 -3.36
CA ASN A 115 -1.32 28.45 -4.11
C ASN A 115 -0.95 28.91 -5.52
N ALA A 116 0.12 29.71 -5.67
CA ALA A 116 0.57 30.19 -6.97
C ALA A 116 1.02 29.03 -7.89
N VAL A 117 1.78 28.08 -7.35
CA VAL A 117 2.25 26.91 -8.11
C VAL A 117 1.07 26.04 -8.56
N LEU A 118 0.15 25.70 -7.65
CA LEU A 118 -0.99 24.84 -7.97
C LEU A 118 -1.98 25.50 -8.96
N ARG A 119 -2.23 26.82 -8.83
CA ARG A 119 -3.03 27.57 -9.82
C ARG A 119 -2.39 27.53 -11.21
N LYS A 120 -1.07 27.71 -11.29
CA LYS A 120 -0.35 27.66 -12.56
C LYS A 120 -0.35 26.24 -13.15
N ALA A 121 -0.19 25.21 -12.32
CA ALA A 121 -0.29 23.82 -12.74
C ALA A 121 -1.70 23.48 -13.27
N ALA A 122 -2.75 23.93 -12.59
CA ALA A 122 -4.13 23.77 -13.02
C ALA A 122 -4.38 24.41 -14.40
N HIS A 123 -3.92 25.64 -14.60
CA HIS A 123 -3.98 26.34 -15.89
C HIS A 123 -3.19 25.61 -16.99
N CYS A 124 -2.02 25.08 -16.68
CA CYS A 124 -1.15 24.37 -17.64
C CYS A 124 -1.49 22.88 -17.80
N ARG A 125 -2.54 22.36 -17.18
CA ARG A 125 -2.90 20.93 -17.14
C ARG A 125 -2.87 20.26 -18.51
N MET A 126 -3.56 20.84 -19.50
CA MET A 126 -3.65 20.25 -20.84
C MET A 126 -2.27 20.13 -21.50
N ARG A 127 -1.42 21.14 -21.33
CA ARG A 127 -0.04 21.12 -21.83
C ARG A 127 0.78 20.01 -21.15
N LEU A 128 0.74 19.93 -19.82
CA LEU A 128 1.51 18.95 -19.04
C LEU A 128 1.18 17.50 -19.43
N LEU A 129 -0.09 17.22 -19.72
CA LEU A 129 -0.54 15.88 -20.09
C LEU A 129 -0.19 15.53 -21.53
N ARG A 130 -0.26 16.52 -22.42
CA ARG A 130 0.14 16.35 -23.83
C ARG A 130 1.64 16.10 -23.96
N GLU A 131 2.46 16.72 -23.12
CA GLU A 131 3.92 16.58 -23.10
C GLU A 131 4.39 15.35 -22.28
N LEU A 132 3.49 14.62 -21.60
CA LEU A 132 3.85 13.45 -20.80
C LEU A 132 4.57 12.34 -21.61
N PRO A 133 4.19 12.02 -22.86
CA PRO A 133 4.90 11.04 -23.66
C PRO A 133 6.37 11.40 -23.95
N ASP A 134 6.73 12.69 -23.87
CA ASP A 134 8.10 13.18 -24.12
C ASP A 134 9.01 13.06 -22.88
N VAL A 135 8.43 12.78 -21.71
CA VAL A 135 9.18 12.60 -20.45
C VAL A 135 9.92 11.25 -20.47
N GLU A 136 11.02 11.08 -19.74
CA GLU A 136 11.66 9.76 -19.66
C GLU A 136 10.73 8.69 -19.07
N LEU A 137 10.66 7.50 -19.67
CA LEU A 137 9.83 6.36 -19.22
C LEU A 137 9.89 6.08 -17.69
N PRO A 138 11.06 5.93 -17.04
CA PRO A 138 11.10 5.71 -15.58
C PRO A 138 10.44 6.84 -14.78
N ILE A 139 10.43 8.08 -15.29
CA ILE A 139 9.73 9.20 -14.65
C ILE A 139 8.23 9.12 -14.94
N GLN A 140 7.82 8.86 -16.19
CA GLN A 140 6.41 8.69 -16.58
C GLN A 140 5.71 7.65 -15.70
N PHE A 141 6.32 6.48 -15.54
CA PHE A 141 5.77 5.38 -14.75
C PHE A 141 6.18 5.43 -13.28
N SER A 142 6.91 6.44 -12.83
CA SER A 142 7.36 6.59 -11.43
C SER A 142 8.18 5.43 -10.85
N HIS A 143 9.06 4.85 -11.66
CA HIS A 143 10.00 3.80 -11.26
C HIS A 143 11.43 4.35 -11.11
N PRO A 144 12.22 3.85 -10.14
CA PRO A 144 13.64 4.24 -10.02
C PRO A 144 14.44 3.89 -11.29
N HIS A 145 15.31 4.80 -11.74
CA HIS A 145 16.13 4.58 -12.94
C HIS A 145 16.95 3.29 -12.91
N TRP A 146 17.44 2.87 -11.74
CA TRP A 146 18.19 1.62 -11.60
C TRP A 146 17.31 0.38 -11.89
N LEU A 147 16.04 0.41 -11.47
CA LEU A 147 15.10 -0.70 -11.64
C LEU A 147 14.67 -0.80 -13.10
N TRP A 148 14.38 0.35 -13.72
CA TRP A 148 14.15 0.44 -15.16
C TRP A 148 15.32 -0.14 -15.97
N LYS A 149 16.56 0.28 -15.68
CA LYS A 149 17.75 -0.23 -16.37
C LYS A 149 17.89 -1.75 -16.22
N ARG A 150 17.61 -2.28 -15.02
CA ARG A 150 17.64 -3.72 -14.73
C ARG A 150 16.58 -4.48 -15.53
N TRP A 151 15.31 -4.04 -15.49
CA TRP A 151 14.23 -4.70 -16.20
C TRP A 151 14.34 -4.59 -17.71
N LYS A 152 14.74 -3.43 -18.24
CA LYS A 152 15.03 -3.28 -19.67
C LYS A 152 16.11 -4.26 -20.15
N LYS A 153 17.14 -4.52 -19.33
CA LYS A 153 18.19 -5.49 -19.64
C LYS A 153 17.68 -6.95 -19.60
N LEU A 154 16.79 -7.27 -18.66
CA LEU A 154 16.30 -8.64 -18.45
C LEU A 154 15.16 -9.03 -19.39
N PHE A 155 14.21 -8.12 -19.61
CA PHE A 155 12.94 -8.39 -20.31
C PHE A 155 12.82 -7.63 -21.63
N GLY A 156 13.77 -6.75 -21.95
CA GLY A 156 13.64 -5.83 -23.08
C GLY A 156 12.75 -4.62 -22.76
N GLN A 157 12.73 -3.64 -23.67
CA GLN A 157 12.03 -2.37 -23.42
C GLN A 157 10.51 -2.53 -23.35
N LYS A 158 9.91 -3.27 -24.28
CA LYS A 158 8.46 -3.43 -24.38
C LYS A 158 7.88 -4.05 -23.10
N ASP A 159 8.42 -5.18 -22.67
CA ASP A 159 7.91 -5.91 -21.52
C ASP A 159 8.24 -5.21 -20.20
N ALA A 160 9.38 -4.52 -20.12
CA ALA A 160 9.69 -3.67 -18.96
C ALA A 160 8.70 -2.50 -18.81
N VAL A 161 8.26 -1.89 -19.93
CA VAL A 161 7.20 -0.86 -19.90
C VAL A 161 5.87 -1.47 -19.48
N ALA A 162 5.49 -2.63 -20.04
CA ALA A 162 4.25 -3.31 -19.65
C ALA A 162 4.24 -3.66 -18.14
N LEU A 163 5.37 -4.11 -17.60
CA LEU A 163 5.51 -4.38 -16.17
C LEU A 163 5.39 -3.11 -15.30
N MET A 164 6.01 -2.00 -15.73
CA MET A 164 5.89 -0.71 -15.02
C MET A 164 4.47 -0.16 -15.05
N ASP A 165 3.75 -0.34 -16.16
CA ASP A 165 2.35 0.05 -16.30
C ASP A 165 1.47 -0.80 -15.38
N TRP A 166 1.64 -2.12 -15.40
CA TRP A 166 0.94 -3.06 -14.52
C TRP A 166 1.16 -2.75 -13.03
N ASN A 167 2.39 -2.46 -12.61
CA ASN A 167 2.70 -2.07 -11.22
C ASN A 167 1.95 -0.80 -10.75
N ASN A 168 1.51 0.04 -11.68
CA ASN A 168 0.77 1.27 -11.38
C ASN A 168 -0.75 1.08 -11.39
N LEU A 169 -1.25 -0.10 -11.76
CA LEU A 169 -2.66 -0.39 -11.62
C LEU A 169 -3.04 -0.53 -10.13
N PRO A 170 -4.31 -0.26 -9.76
CA PRO A 170 -4.82 -0.66 -8.45
C PRO A 170 -4.66 -2.17 -8.28
N ALA A 171 -4.16 -2.60 -7.12
CA ALA A 171 -4.08 -4.03 -6.80
C ALA A 171 -5.48 -4.55 -6.50
N GLU A 172 -5.91 -5.57 -7.25
CA GLU A 172 -7.15 -6.28 -6.99
C GLU A 172 -6.97 -7.17 -5.75
N PRO A 173 -7.89 -7.11 -4.77
CA PRO A 173 -7.83 -7.98 -3.61
C PRO A 173 -8.15 -9.41 -4.02
N TYR A 174 -7.23 -10.33 -3.77
CA TYR A 174 -7.49 -11.75 -3.95
C TYR A 174 -7.82 -12.41 -2.61
N TYR A 175 -8.91 -13.18 -2.62
CA TYR A 175 -9.46 -13.82 -1.43
C TYR A 175 -9.31 -15.33 -1.57
N ARG A 176 -8.38 -15.91 -0.83
CA ARG A 176 -8.18 -17.36 -0.84
C ARG A 176 -9.12 -18.02 0.17
N PRO A 177 -9.93 -19.02 -0.25
CA PRO A 177 -10.72 -19.83 0.69
C PRO A 177 -9.84 -20.48 1.76
N ASN A 178 -10.31 -20.48 3.00
CA ASN A 178 -9.65 -21.19 4.09
C ASN A 178 -10.00 -22.68 4.03
N LEU A 179 -8.99 -23.56 3.90
CA LEU A 179 -9.21 -25.00 3.86
C LEU A 179 -9.72 -25.59 5.20
N LEU A 180 -9.42 -24.94 6.33
CA LEU A 180 -9.84 -25.39 7.66
C LEU A 180 -11.25 -24.90 8.04
N ASN A 181 -11.69 -23.80 7.44
CA ASN A 181 -13.00 -23.20 7.66
C ASN A 181 -13.55 -22.69 6.32
N PRO A 182 -13.90 -23.58 5.37
CA PRO A 182 -14.32 -23.16 4.05
C PRO A 182 -15.57 -22.27 4.11
N PRO A 183 -15.74 -21.34 3.16
CA PRO A 183 -16.95 -20.54 3.07
C PRO A 183 -18.19 -21.45 2.84
N PRO A 184 -19.32 -21.17 3.48
CA PRO A 184 -20.57 -21.88 3.24
C PRO A 184 -20.96 -21.88 1.75
N PHE A 185 -21.61 -22.95 1.30
CA PHE A 185 -22.15 -23.00 -0.06
C PHE A 185 -23.13 -21.84 -0.31
N GLY A 186 -23.00 -21.16 -1.45
CA GLY A 186 -23.84 -20.00 -1.79
C GLY A 186 -23.47 -18.71 -1.04
N SER A 187 -22.35 -18.68 -0.32
CA SER A 187 -21.83 -17.43 0.27
C SER A 187 -21.62 -16.38 -0.82
N PRO A 188 -21.90 -15.10 -0.53
CA PRO A 188 -21.70 -14.03 -1.49
C PRO A 188 -20.21 -13.91 -1.86
N GLU A 189 -19.94 -13.32 -3.03
CA GLU A 189 -18.57 -13.17 -3.51
C GLU A 189 -17.69 -12.44 -2.47
N PRO A 190 -16.43 -12.86 -2.27
CA PRO A 190 -15.59 -12.39 -1.17
C PRO A 190 -15.43 -10.88 -1.09
N GLU A 191 -15.50 -10.19 -2.23
CA GLU A 191 -15.44 -8.72 -2.33
C GLU A 191 -16.58 -8.03 -1.57
N SER A 192 -17.73 -8.69 -1.43
CA SER A 192 -18.89 -8.19 -0.71
C SER A 192 -18.94 -8.65 0.76
N ALA A 193 -18.09 -9.60 1.16
CA ALA A 193 -18.21 -10.33 2.41
C ALA A 193 -17.07 -10.01 3.40
N LYS A 194 -16.99 -8.75 3.84
CA LYS A 194 -16.07 -8.32 4.94
C LYS A 194 -16.20 -9.24 6.16
N GLU A 195 -17.44 -9.61 6.48
CA GLU A 195 -17.79 -10.54 7.55
C GLU A 195 -17.18 -11.94 7.35
N ALA A 196 -17.14 -12.46 6.12
CA ALA A 196 -16.55 -13.78 5.85
C ALA A 196 -15.03 -13.79 6.05
N VAL A 197 -14.35 -12.67 5.78
CA VAL A 197 -12.93 -12.52 6.14
C VAL A 197 -12.78 -12.43 7.66
N GLU A 198 -13.61 -11.64 8.34
CA GLU A 198 -13.57 -11.48 9.80
C GLU A 198 -13.81 -12.81 10.53
N ASN A 199 -14.71 -13.65 10.01
CA ASN A 199 -15.01 -14.99 10.53
C ASN A 199 -14.03 -16.08 10.06
N GLY A 200 -12.96 -15.70 9.34
CA GLY A 200 -11.89 -16.62 8.95
C GLY A 200 -12.20 -17.58 7.82
N HIS A 201 -13.28 -17.36 7.06
CA HIS A 201 -13.61 -18.18 5.88
C HIS A 201 -12.71 -17.91 4.68
N TYR A 202 -12.19 -16.68 4.60
CA TYR A 202 -11.25 -16.27 3.57
C TYR A 202 -10.03 -15.60 4.21
N TYR A 203 -8.92 -15.65 3.47
CA TYR A 203 -7.72 -14.89 3.76
C TYR A 203 -7.34 -14.01 2.57
N VAL A 204 -7.17 -12.71 2.81
CA VAL A 204 -6.77 -11.76 1.76
C VAL A 204 -5.26 -11.88 1.53
N THR A 205 -4.87 -12.32 0.34
CA THR A 205 -3.45 -12.53 0.00
C THR A 205 -3.24 -12.51 -1.50
N ASP A 206 -2.01 -12.34 -1.95
CA ASP A 206 -1.69 -12.40 -3.37
C ASP A 206 -1.78 -13.85 -3.89
N PRO A 207 -2.34 -14.11 -5.08
CA PRO A 207 -2.55 -15.46 -5.59
C PRO A 207 -1.24 -16.25 -5.72
N SER A 208 -0.13 -15.59 -6.06
CA SER A 208 1.19 -16.24 -6.21
C SER A 208 1.70 -16.87 -4.90
N THR A 209 1.21 -16.40 -3.75
CA THR A 209 1.61 -16.92 -2.43
C THR A 209 1.10 -18.33 -2.14
N THR A 210 0.13 -18.82 -2.92
CA THR A 210 -0.46 -20.16 -2.81
C THR A 210 0.49 -21.24 -3.32
N HIS A 211 1.29 -20.93 -4.34
CA HIS A 211 2.14 -21.92 -5.01
C HIS A 211 3.22 -22.51 -4.10
N ALA A 212 3.81 -21.71 -3.20
CA ALA A 212 4.89 -22.22 -2.34
C ALA A 212 4.40 -23.35 -1.39
N PRO A 213 3.29 -23.19 -0.63
CA PRO A 213 2.71 -24.30 0.12
C PRO A 213 2.27 -25.49 -0.75
N GLU A 214 1.71 -25.25 -1.94
CA GLU A 214 1.29 -26.31 -2.86
C GLU A 214 2.47 -27.15 -3.36
N PHE A 215 3.59 -26.51 -3.72
CA PHE A 215 4.81 -27.20 -4.12
C PHE A 215 5.51 -27.92 -2.97
N LEU A 216 5.43 -27.37 -1.74
CA LEU A 216 5.93 -28.06 -0.55
C LEU A 216 5.12 -29.34 -0.27
N ALA A 217 3.81 -29.33 -0.58
CA ALA A 217 2.90 -30.46 -0.49
C ALA A 217 2.94 -31.22 0.86
N PRO A 218 2.87 -30.53 2.02
CA PRO A 218 3.03 -31.14 3.34
C PRO A 218 1.94 -32.17 3.62
N LYS A 219 2.26 -33.17 4.45
CA LYS A 219 1.34 -34.24 4.85
C LYS A 219 0.86 -34.06 6.29
N SER A 220 -0.32 -34.59 6.58
CA SER A 220 -0.84 -34.78 7.95
C SER A 220 0.22 -35.43 8.83
N GLY A 221 0.43 -34.88 10.02
CA GLY A 221 1.33 -35.46 11.02
C GLY A 221 2.81 -35.06 10.87
N GLU A 222 3.19 -34.39 9.79
CA GLU A 222 4.56 -33.89 9.61
C GLU A 222 4.88 -32.71 10.54
N ILE A 223 6.18 -32.42 10.67
CA ILE A 223 6.69 -31.20 11.28
C ILE A 223 7.13 -30.27 10.16
N VAL A 224 6.49 -29.11 10.05
CA VAL A 224 6.75 -28.12 8.99
C VAL A 224 7.21 -26.81 9.61
N LEU A 225 8.20 -26.16 9.00
CA LEU A 225 8.71 -24.84 9.39
C LEU A 225 8.28 -23.78 8.37
N ASP A 226 7.56 -22.75 8.83
CA ASP A 226 7.40 -21.47 8.13
C ASP A 226 8.35 -20.44 8.78
N ALA A 227 9.55 -20.32 8.20
CA ALA A 227 10.66 -19.55 8.76
C ALA A 227 10.43 -18.02 8.78
N CYS A 228 9.53 -17.51 7.95
CA CYS A 228 9.20 -16.07 7.85
C CYS A 228 7.68 -15.90 7.78
N ALA A 229 7.00 -16.42 8.80
CA ALA A 229 5.59 -16.71 8.78
C ALA A 229 4.70 -15.46 8.79
N ALA A 230 5.12 -14.35 9.39
CA ALA A 230 4.21 -13.21 9.54
C ALA A 230 3.88 -12.58 8.17
N PRO A 231 2.63 -12.17 7.91
CA PRO A 231 1.49 -12.12 8.83
C PRO A 231 0.63 -13.41 8.90
N GLY A 232 1.06 -14.53 8.30
CA GLY A 232 0.43 -15.85 8.50
C GLY A 232 -0.23 -16.46 7.26
N GLY A 233 -0.22 -15.77 6.12
CA GLY A 233 -0.91 -16.24 4.92
C GLY A 233 -0.45 -17.61 4.42
N LYS A 234 0.85 -17.93 4.47
CA LYS A 234 1.33 -19.26 4.07
C LYS A 234 1.10 -20.29 5.18
N ALA A 235 1.43 -19.97 6.42
CA ALA A 235 1.13 -20.78 7.60
C ALA A 235 -0.32 -21.29 7.66
N ILE A 236 -1.32 -20.42 7.44
CA ILE A 236 -2.74 -20.83 7.40
C ILE A 236 -3.01 -21.86 6.30
N HIS A 237 -2.39 -21.68 5.13
CA HIS A 237 -2.56 -22.61 4.03
C HIS A 237 -1.88 -23.96 4.31
N LEU A 238 -0.66 -23.93 4.87
CA LEU A 238 0.08 -25.10 5.30
C LEU A 238 -0.72 -25.91 6.32
N ALA A 239 -1.25 -25.27 7.36
CA ALA A 239 -2.11 -25.93 8.35
C ALA A 239 -3.35 -26.56 7.72
N GLY A 240 -3.93 -25.91 6.72
CA GLY A 240 -5.03 -26.45 5.90
C GLY A 240 -4.65 -27.71 5.11
N LEU A 241 -3.50 -27.69 4.42
CA LEU A 241 -2.98 -28.84 3.68
C LEU A 241 -2.64 -30.01 4.62
N MET A 242 -2.14 -29.70 5.82
CA MET A 242 -1.86 -30.65 6.90
C MET A 242 -3.11 -31.07 7.68
N LYS A 243 -4.31 -30.59 7.30
CA LYS A 243 -5.59 -30.88 7.98
C LYS A 243 -5.57 -30.64 9.49
N ASN A 244 -4.78 -29.67 9.97
CA ASN A 244 -4.57 -29.43 11.40
C ASN A 244 -4.02 -30.66 12.17
N GLU A 245 -3.21 -31.51 11.54
CA GLU A 245 -2.53 -32.64 12.16
C GLU A 245 -1.01 -32.51 12.00
N GLY A 246 -0.25 -32.77 13.07
CA GLY A 246 1.21 -32.60 13.10
C GLY A 246 1.63 -31.34 13.86
N ARG A 247 2.74 -30.73 13.44
CA ARG A 247 3.31 -29.54 14.10
C ARG A 247 3.76 -28.51 13.06
N LEU A 248 3.29 -27.28 13.20
CA LEU A 248 3.66 -26.16 12.33
C LEU A 248 4.44 -25.14 13.15
N ILE A 249 5.73 -24.99 12.87
CA ILE A 249 6.60 -24.02 13.54
C ILE A 249 6.59 -22.73 12.73
N CYS A 250 6.10 -21.64 13.31
CA CYS A 250 5.97 -20.33 12.66
C CYS A 250 6.93 -19.33 13.31
N MET A 251 7.92 -18.85 12.55
CA MET A 251 8.92 -17.89 13.03
C MET A 251 8.92 -16.60 12.20
N ASP A 252 9.27 -15.48 12.82
CA ASP A 252 9.56 -14.21 12.12
C ASP A 252 10.61 -13.44 12.93
N SER A 253 11.52 -12.73 12.27
CA SER A 253 12.56 -11.93 12.95
C SER A 253 12.01 -10.65 13.56
N ASN A 254 10.81 -10.22 13.17
CA ASN A 254 10.21 -9.00 13.65
C ASN A 254 9.10 -9.30 14.66
N GLU A 255 9.44 -9.22 15.93
CA GLU A 255 8.53 -9.41 17.07
C GLU A 255 7.23 -8.60 16.94
N LYS A 256 7.29 -7.38 16.38
CA LYS A 256 6.11 -6.51 16.22
C LYS A 256 5.08 -7.06 15.23
N ARG A 257 5.43 -8.06 14.43
CA ARG A 257 4.53 -8.71 13.46
C ARG A 257 3.87 -9.97 14.03
N LEU A 258 4.39 -10.52 15.14
CA LEU A 258 3.88 -11.74 15.76
C LEU A 258 2.45 -11.60 16.31
N PRO A 259 2.02 -10.47 16.91
CA PRO A 259 0.62 -10.32 17.34
C PRO A 259 -0.37 -10.52 16.19
N ARG A 260 -0.08 -9.91 15.02
CA ARG A 260 -0.93 -10.07 13.83
C ARG A 260 -0.88 -11.48 13.25
N LEU A 261 0.25 -12.17 13.37
CA LEU A 261 0.36 -13.58 12.99
C LEU A 261 -0.54 -14.45 13.88
N ASN A 262 -0.44 -14.32 15.20
CA ASN A 262 -1.27 -15.06 16.15
C ASN A 262 -2.77 -14.81 15.93
N GLU A 263 -3.17 -13.54 15.81
CA GLU A 263 -4.57 -13.16 15.54
C GLU A 263 -5.09 -13.82 14.25
N ASN A 264 -4.28 -13.84 13.18
CA ASN A 264 -4.67 -14.47 11.92
C ASN A 264 -4.76 -15.99 12.01
N LEU A 265 -3.84 -16.64 12.73
CA LEU A 265 -3.84 -18.09 12.94
C LEU A 265 -5.08 -18.52 13.74
N GLU A 266 -5.38 -17.80 14.82
CA GLU A 266 -6.55 -18.04 15.67
C GLU A 266 -7.85 -17.81 14.89
N ARG A 267 -7.99 -16.65 14.23
CA ARG A 267 -9.15 -16.30 13.40
C ARG A 267 -9.42 -17.34 12.31
N CYS A 268 -8.38 -17.92 11.72
CA CYS A 268 -8.51 -18.94 10.68
C CYS A 268 -8.55 -20.39 11.21
N GLY A 269 -8.60 -20.60 12.52
CA GLY A 269 -8.79 -21.92 13.14
C GLY A 269 -7.58 -22.84 13.08
N VAL A 270 -6.36 -22.29 13.00
CA VAL A 270 -5.13 -23.09 13.03
C VAL A 270 -4.86 -23.57 14.47
N LYS A 271 -4.66 -24.89 14.65
CA LYS A 271 -4.49 -25.51 15.98
C LYS A 271 -3.10 -26.09 16.23
N ILE A 272 -2.31 -26.28 15.18
CA ILE A 272 -1.00 -26.95 15.22
C ILE A 272 0.18 -25.98 15.19
N ALA A 273 -0.08 -24.67 15.22
CA ALA A 273 0.95 -23.66 15.06
C ALA A 273 1.61 -23.29 16.38
N GLU A 274 2.93 -23.25 16.39
CA GLU A 274 3.76 -22.70 17.46
C GLU A 274 4.46 -21.44 16.94
N VAL A 275 4.25 -20.30 17.60
CA VAL A 275 4.77 -19.00 17.15
C VAL A 275 5.93 -18.55 18.03
N SER A 276 7.06 -18.19 17.43
CA SER A 276 8.21 -17.62 18.14
C SER A 276 8.95 -16.57 17.30
N CYS A 277 9.71 -15.70 17.98
CA CYS A 277 10.58 -14.73 17.32
C CYS A 277 11.95 -15.36 17.09
N HIS A 278 12.45 -15.34 15.86
CA HIS A 278 13.79 -15.83 15.56
C HIS A 278 14.38 -15.12 14.34
N ASP A 279 15.64 -14.71 14.43
CA ASP A 279 16.41 -14.18 13.31
C ASP A 279 17.31 -15.29 12.76
N TRP A 280 17.02 -15.76 11.55
CA TRP A 280 17.76 -16.84 10.88
C TRP A 280 19.17 -16.45 10.44
N THR A 281 19.60 -15.21 10.68
CA THR A 281 21.02 -14.82 10.59
C THR A 281 21.81 -15.17 11.85
N GLU A 282 21.10 -15.47 12.94
CA GLU A 282 21.66 -15.99 14.19
C GLU A 282 21.60 -17.52 14.20
N ALA A 283 22.49 -18.15 14.98
CA ALA A 283 22.48 -19.60 15.11
C ALA A 283 21.26 -20.05 15.94
N PRO A 284 20.63 -21.19 15.58
CA PRO A 284 19.46 -21.72 16.29
C PRO A 284 19.79 -22.33 17.66
#